data_AF-A0A3M5UL07-F1
#
_entry.id   AF-A0A3M5UL07-F1
#
_cell.length_a   1.000
_cell.length_b   1.000
_cell.length_c   1.000
_cell.angle_alpha   90.00
_cell.angle_beta   90.00
_cell.angle_gamma   90.00
#
_symmetry.space_group_name_H-M   'P 1'
#
loop_
_entity.id
_entity.type
_entity.pdbx_description
1 polymer ?
#
loop_
_entity_poly.entity_id
_entity_poly.type
_entity_poly.pdbx_seq_one_letter_code
_entity_poly.pdbx_strand_id
1 'polypeptide(L)'
;MGAHWLRNSTCEWIPVAQGQGLRLTGVFKRVDRELGSLPRSVSLRVRYGTPFTALYGIQGVIGGARGLAFTVTPENGVIALRNDPTPKLDGAQLYKLGEQQCSVFLQPGTRR
;
A
#
# COMPACT_ATOMS: atom_id res chain seq x y z
N MET A 1 -6.24 0.49 12.25
CA MET A 1 -5.91 1.61 11.33
C MET A 1 -5.71 1.22 9.87
N GLY A 2 -4.61 0.56 9.47
CA GLY A 2 -4.33 0.28 8.05
C GLY A 2 -5.45 -0.44 7.31
N ALA A 3 -6.04 -1.47 7.94
CA ALA A 3 -7.21 -2.19 7.42
C ALA A 3 -8.44 -1.29 7.20
N HIS A 4 -8.66 -0.32 8.10
CA HIS A 4 -9.79 0.59 8.03
C HIS A 4 -9.65 1.59 6.88
N TRP A 5 -8.44 2.15 6.69
CA TRP A 5 -8.17 3.03 5.55
C TRP A 5 -8.25 2.26 4.23
N LEU A 6 -7.64 1.08 4.14
CA LEU A 6 -7.72 0.23 2.93
C LEU A 6 -9.16 -0.16 2.57
N ARG A 7 -10.00 -0.53 3.56
CA ARG A 7 -11.44 -0.79 3.37
C ARG A 7 -12.22 0.35 2.73
N ASN A 8 -11.79 1.58 3.00
CA ASN A 8 -12.43 2.79 2.53
C ASN A 8 -11.65 3.45 1.38
N SER A 9 -10.65 2.75 0.82
CA SER A 9 -9.85 3.22 -0.30
C SER A 9 -10.39 2.64 -1.62
N THR A 10 -10.22 3.39 -2.70
CA THR A 10 -10.41 2.91 -4.06
C THR A 10 -9.04 2.58 -4.67
N CYS A 11 -9.03 1.54 -5.49
CA CYS A 11 -7.85 1.15 -6.24
C CYS A 11 -8.27 1.03 -7.72
N GLU A 12 -7.46 1.56 -8.63
CA GLU A 12 -7.75 1.55 -10.06
C GLU A 12 -6.47 1.49 -10.88
N TRP A 13 -6.54 0.86 -12.05
CA TRP A 13 -5.45 0.94 -13.02
C TRP A 13 -5.50 2.29 -13.74
N ILE A 14 -4.39 3.02 -13.69
CA ILE A 14 -4.19 4.24 -14.45
C ILE A 14 -4.08 3.86 -15.94
N PRO A 15 -4.90 4.44 -16.82
CA PRO A 15 -4.82 4.20 -18.26
C PRO A 15 -3.42 4.45 -18.82
N VAL A 16 -3.04 3.70 -19.86
CA VAL A 16 -1.70 3.81 -20.48
C VAL A 16 -1.37 5.24 -20.89
N ALA A 17 -2.32 5.95 -21.49
CA ALA A 17 -2.17 7.34 -21.92
C ALA A 17 -1.89 8.33 -20.77
N GLN A 18 -2.08 7.92 -19.50
CA GLN A 18 -1.88 8.73 -18.30
C GLN A 18 -0.66 8.28 -17.48
N GLY A 19 0.19 7.41 -18.03
CA GLY A 19 1.46 7.01 -17.42
C GLY A 19 1.48 5.63 -16.77
N GLN A 20 0.50 4.76 -17.08
CA GLN A 20 0.43 3.33 -16.72
C GLN A 20 0.86 2.98 -15.28
N GLY A 21 -0.10 2.66 -14.42
CA GLY A 21 0.22 2.29 -13.04
C GLY A 21 -1.00 1.92 -12.23
N LEU A 22 -0.81 1.70 -10.94
CA LEU A 22 -1.88 1.47 -9.98
C LEU A 22 -2.09 2.74 -9.15
N ARG A 23 -3.31 3.26 -9.12
CA ARG A 23 -3.70 4.36 -8.24
C ARG A 23 -4.44 3.81 -7.04
N LEU A 24 -3.99 4.19 -5.85
CA LEU A 24 -4.67 3.92 -4.59
C LEU A 24 -5.08 5.26 -3.98
N THR A 25 -6.39 5.46 -3.80
CA THR A 25 -6.96 6.70 -3.30
C THR A 25 -7.78 6.41 -2.04
N GLY A 26 -7.63 7.17 -0.98
CA GLY A 26 -8.41 6.95 0.24
C GLY A 26 -8.48 8.22 1.08
N VAL A 27 -9.62 8.42 1.73
CA VAL A 27 -9.86 9.59 2.59
C VAL A 27 -9.35 9.37 4.01
N PHE A 28 -8.80 10.40 4.63
CA PHE A 28 -8.50 10.41 6.07
C PHE A 28 -9.81 10.57 6.85
N LYS A 29 -10.48 9.45 7.14
CA LYS A 29 -11.65 9.44 8.02
C LYS A 29 -11.22 9.47 9.48
N ARG A 30 -11.99 10.18 10.32
CA ARG A 30 -11.88 10.06 11.77
C ARG A 30 -12.22 8.63 12.17
N VAL A 31 -11.52 8.12 13.17
CA VAL A 31 -11.83 6.82 13.76
C VAL A 31 -12.08 7.02 15.23
N ASP A 32 -13.34 7.25 15.58
CA ASP A 32 -13.77 7.88 16.84
C ASP A 32 -13.28 7.18 18.12
N ARG A 33 -12.95 5.88 18.05
CA ARG A 33 -12.45 5.09 19.19
C ARG A 33 -10.93 4.95 19.26
N GLU A 34 -10.21 5.35 18.21
CA GLU A 34 -8.77 5.07 18.06
C GLU A 34 -7.96 6.35 17.82
N LEU A 35 -8.60 7.42 17.33
CA LEU A 35 -7.97 8.71 17.08
C LEU A 35 -8.85 9.84 17.62
N GLY A 36 -8.27 10.68 18.48
CA GLY A 36 -8.93 11.90 18.97
C GLY A 36 -9.13 12.97 17.89
N SER A 37 -8.43 12.86 16.75
CA SER A 37 -8.41 13.82 15.64
C SER A 37 -8.37 13.13 14.28
N LEU A 38 -8.44 13.90 13.19
CA LEU A 38 -8.25 13.37 11.83
C LEU A 38 -6.79 12.93 11.64
N PRO A 39 -6.55 11.78 10.97
CA PRO A 39 -5.20 11.39 10.56
C PRO A 39 -4.54 12.51 9.75
N ARG A 40 -3.30 12.86 10.11
CA ARG A 40 -2.49 13.87 9.38
C ARG A 40 -1.50 13.23 8.40
N SER A 41 -1.33 11.92 8.47
CA SER A 41 -0.47 11.17 7.57
C SER A 41 -0.88 9.72 7.47
N VAL A 42 -0.56 9.08 6.35
CA VAL A 42 -0.62 7.62 6.19
C VAL A 42 0.69 7.14 5.62
N SER A 43 1.28 6.14 6.28
CA SER A 43 2.47 5.45 5.78
C SER A 43 2.07 4.10 5.16
N LEU A 44 2.61 3.80 3.99
CA LEU A 44 2.31 2.61 3.20
C LEU A 44 3.61 1.92 2.80
N ARG A 45 3.55 0.60 2.67
CA ARG A 45 4.61 -0.20 2.09
C ARG A 45 4.05 -1.00 0.93
N VAL A 46 4.60 -0.76 -0.26
CA VAL A 46 4.18 -1.39 -1.50
C VAL A 46 5.20 -2.47 -1.86
N ARG A 47 4.73 -3.70 -2.00
CA ARG A 47 5.52 -4.83 -2.49
C ARG A 47 4.99 -5.22 -3.87
N TYR A 48 5.63 -4.74 -4.92
CA TYR A 48 5.29 -5.12 -6.29
C TYR A 48 6.10 -6.34 -6.71
N GLY A 49 5.42 -7.48 -6.85
CA GLY A 49 6.03 -8.69 -7.40
C GLY A 49 6.28 -8.51 -8.90
N THR A 50 7.51 -8.74 -9.36
CA THR A 50 7.77 -8.60 -10.80
C THR A 50 7.26 -9.85 -11.52
N PRO A 51 6.49 -9.71 -12.61
CA PRO A 51 6.07 -10.87 -13.40
C PRO A 51 7.29 -11.62 -13.95
N PHE A 52 8.38 -10.90 -14.23
CA PHE A 52 9.60 -11.49 -14.78
C PHE A 52 10.27 -12.46 -13.81
N THR A 53 10.45 -12.10 -12.53
CA THR A 53 11.02 -13.01 -11.53
C THR A 53 10.08 -14.16 -11.20
N ALA A 54 8.76 -13.90 -11.23
CA ALA A 54 7.75 -14.92 -10.98
C ALA A 54 7.81 -16.06 -12.03
N LEU A 55 8.13 -15.75 -13.30
CA LEU A 55 8.32 -16.76 -14.35
C LEU A 55 9.43 -17.77 -14.03
N TYR A 56 10.41 -17.39 -13.20
CA TYR A 56 11.52 -18.24 -12.78
C TYR A 56 11.33 -18.84 -11.38
N GLY A 57 10.12 -18.75 -10.81
CA GLY A 57 9.85 -19.18 -9.43
C GLY A 57 10.56 -18.33 -8.37
N ILE A 58 11.13 -17.18 -8.76
CA ILE A 58 11.82 -16.27 -7.87
C ILE A 58 10.82 -15.20 -7.41
N GLN A 59 10.62 -15.11 -6.10
CA GLN A 59 9.81 -14.04 -5.52
C GLN A 59 10.66 -12.76 -5.39
N GLY A 60 10.76 -12.01 -6.48
CA GLY A 60 11.36 -10.69 -6.53
C GLY A 60 10.33 -9.59 -6.28
N VAL A 61 10.64 -8.68 -5.36
CA VAL A 61 9.85 -7.48 -5.10
C VAL A 61 10.67 -6.25 -5.48
N ILE A 62 10.05 -5.30 -6.20
CA ILE A 62 10.67 -3.99 -6.48
C ILE A 62 10.95 -3.28 -5.14
N GLY A 63 12.18 -2.82 -4.94
CA GLY A 63 12.63 -2.27 -3.66
C GLY A 63 13.20 -3.32 -2.69
N GLY A 64 13.42 -4.55 -3.16
CA GLY A 64 13.98 -5.64 -2.36
C GLY A 64 12.94 -6.31 -1.45
N ALA A 65 13.40 -7.16 -0.52
CA ALA A 65 12.52 -7.98 0.31
C ALA A 65 11.45 -7.17 1.08
N ARG A 66 11.79 -5.93 1.48
CA ARG A 66 10.92 -5.01 2.20
C ARG A 66 10.02 -4.16 1.30
N GLY A 67 10.23 -4.16 -0.02
CA GLY A 67 9.49 -3.30 -0.93
C GLY A 67 9.77 -1.81 -0.73
N LEU A 68 8.88 -0.96 -1.23
CA LEU A 68 9.02 0.49 -1.19
C LEU A 68 8.11 1.09 -0.12
N ALA A 69 8.65 1.94 0.75
CA ALA A 69 7.90 2.61 1.80
C ALA A 69 7.67 4.09 1.47
N PHE A 70 6.47 4.57 1.77
CA PHE A 70 6.05 5.95 1.54
C PHE A 70 5.27 6.49 2.73
N THR A 71 5.30 7.80 2.93
CA THR A 71 4.35 8.54 3.75
C THR A 71 3.64 9.57 2.89
N VAL A 72 2.32 9.62 3.03
CA VAL A 72 1.48 10.63 2.40
C VAL A 72 1.02 11.61 3.47
N THR A 73 1.20 12.90 3.21
CA THR A 73 0.74 14.00 4.06
C THR A 73 -0.06 15.00 3.22
N PRO A 74 -1.04 15.72 3.79
CA PRO A 74 -1.72 16.81 3.10
C PRO A 74 -0.76 17.90 2.62
N GLU A 75 0.29 18.19 3.38
CA GLU A 75 1.18 19.32 3.13
C GLU A 75 2.22 19.03 2.05
N ASN A 76 2.79 17.82 2.05
CA ASN A 76 3.93 17.47 1.21
C ASN A 76 3.63 16.41 0.14
N GLY A 77 2.38 15.93 0.07
CA GLY A 77 2.02 14.82 -0.81
C GLY A 77 2.75 13.54 -0.43
N VAL A 78 3.31 12.84 -1.42
CA VAL A 78 3.95 11.53 -1.26
C VAL A 78 5.47 11.69 -1.04
N ILE A 79 5.95 11.20 0.09
CA ILE A 79 7.37 11.19 0.47
C ILE A 79 7.86 9.73 0.51
N ALA A 80 8.98 9.41 -0.15
CA ALA A 80 9.58 8.08 -0.11
C ALA A 80 10.50 7.90 1.12
N LEU A 81 10.29 6.83 1.89
CA LEU A 81 11.02 6.52 3.13
C LEU A 81 12.17 5.54 2.86
N ARG A 82 13.07 5.88 1.93
CA ARG A 82 14.03 4.94 1.34
C ARG A 82 14.91 4.23 2.36
N ASN A 83 15.66 5.01 3.14
CA ASN A 83 16.62 4.49 4.13
C ASN A 83 16.12 4.68 5.57
N ASP A 84 14.94 5.27 5.73
CA ASP A 84 14.40 5.56 7.05
C ASP A 84 13.87 4.28 7.70
N PRO A 85 14.19 4.05 8.99
CA PRO A 85 13.63 2.93 9.73
C PRO A 85 12.10 3.07 9.78
N THR A 86 11.41 1.99 9.42
CA THR A 86 9.94 1.96 9.35
C THR A 86 9.38 0.83 10.22
N PRO A 87 9.67 0.82 11.54
CA PRO A 87 9.35 -0.31 12.43
C PRO A 87 7.85 -0.62 12.50
N LYS A 88 7.00 0.40 12.39
CA LYS A 88 5.54 0.21 12.34
C LYS A 88 5.09 -0.49 11.04
N LEU A 89 5.78 -0.26 9.92
CA LEU A 89 5.50 -0.93 8.65
C LEU A 89 6.13 -2.33 8.59
N ASP A 90 7.22 -2.56 9.34
CA ASP A 90 7.84 -3.88 9.46
C ASP A 90 6.91 -4.91 10.12
N GLY A 91 6.11 -4.47 11.11
CA GLY A 91 5.09 -5.30 11.75
C GLY A 91 3.69 -5.22 11.13
N ALA A 92 3.50 -4.45 10.05
CA ALA A 92 2.18 -4.22 9.48
C ALA A 92 1.65 -5.46 8.76
N GLN A 93 0.33 -5.64 8.81
CA GLN A 93 -0.33 -6.70 8.05
C GLN A 93 -0.24 -6.42 6.54
N LEU A 94 0.09 -7.45 5.77
CA LEU A 94 0.15 -7.37 4.31
C LEU A 94 -1.24 -7.61 3.71
N TYR A 95 -1.63 -6.75 2.78
CA TYR A 95 -2.88 -6.86 2.03
C TYR A 95 -2.53 -7.03 0.55
N LYS A 96 -3.02 -8.12 -0.06
CA LYS A 96 -2.76 -8.41 -1.47
C LYS A 96 -3.67 -7.55 -2.34
N LEU A 97 -3.06 -6.77 -3.23
CA LEU A 97 -3.74 -6.01 -4.26
C LEU A 97 -3.64 -6.80 -5.58
N GLY A 98 -4.57 -7.73 -5.83
CA GLY A 98 -4.76 -8.38 -7.14
C GLY A 98 -5.58 -9.67 -7.12
N GLU A 99 -6.27 -9.95 -8.25
CA GLU A 99 -6.87 -11.22 -8.78
C GLU A 99 -8.29 -11.07 -9.36
N GLN A 100 -9.01 -9.99 -9.03
CA GLN A 100 -10.17 -9.49 -9.78
C GLN A 100 -10.12 -7.95 -9.77
N GLN A 101 -11.15 -7.29 -10.34
CA GLN A 101 -11.39 -5.85 -10.16
C GLN A 101 -11.05 -5.44 -8.73
N CYS A 102 -10.61 -4.19 -8.57
CA CYS A 102 -10.10 -3.65 -7.32
C CYS A 102 -11.07 -3.62 -6.11
N SER A 103 -12.13 -4.42 -6.18
CA SER A 103 -13.29 -4.55 -5.29
C SER A 103 -13.19 -5.68 -4.24
N VAL A 104 -12.16 -6.54 -4.21
CA VAL A 104 -12.08 -7.69 -3.27
C VAL A 104 -10.81 -7.71 -2.38
N PHE A 105 -10.10 -6.59 -2.21
CA PHE A 105 -8.75 -6.57 -1.61
C PHE A 105 -8.63 -6.73 -0.08
N LEU A 106 -9.40 -7.62 0.54
CA LEU A 106 -9.28 -7.90 1.97
C LEU A 106 -9.44 -9.38 2.31
N GLN A 107 -8.88 -10.26 1.49
CA GLN A 107 -8.55 -11.59 2.00
C GLN A 107 -7.22 -11.49 2.74
N PRO A 108 -7.13 -11.90 4.02
CA PRO A 108 -5.86 -12.01 4.71
C PRO A 108 -4.92 -12.88 3.86
N GLY A 109 -3.85 -12.29 3.34
CA GLY A 109 -2.83 -13.05 2.65
C GLY A 109 -2.13 -13.97 3.63
N THR A 110 -2.06 -15.26 3.28
CA THR A 110 -1.40 -16.30 4.07
C THR A 110 0.02 -15.86 4.42
N ARG A 111 0.37 -15.89 5.72
CA ARG A 111 1.78 -15.89 6.12
C ARG A 111 2.43 -17.12 5.50
N ARG A 112 3.39 -16.92 4.61
CA ARG A 112 4.41 -17.90 4.27
C ARG A 112 5.76 -17.21 4.37
#